data_AF-A0A7I7ME06-F1
#
_entry.id   AF-A0A7I7ME06-F1
#
_cell.length_a   1.000
_cell.length_b   1.000
_cell.length_c   1.000
_cell.angle_alpha   90.00
_cell.angle_beta   90.00
_cell.angle_gamma   90.00
#
_symmetry.space_group_name_H-M   'P 1'
#
loop_
_entity.id
_entity.type
_entity.pdbx_description
1 polymer ?
#
loop_
_entity_poly.entity_id
_entity_poly.type
_entity_poly.pdbx_seq_one_letter_code
_entity_poly.pdbx_strand_id
1 'polypeptide(L)'
;MSWLPCTVGRSLEVSDPILSRPAGRFAADVATDRSGTIETEGCGSGKERPQVGLFDVLRGRRRGGGTATDRAADLRYLQQWVAEHTGVEAFVEPKTTVTDVTVVLVAADGEWTRRRAGGYAGARRLSDRLKIPIYDVQKVGYPQRMRDYDARKRIERKRAAREELDR
;
A
#
# COMPACT_ATOMS: atom_id res chain seq x y z
N MET A 1 15.81 8.31 65.00
CA MET A 1 16.48 8.84 63.79
C MET A 1 15.40 9.13 62.76
N SER A 2 14.83 10.32 62.85
CA SER A 2 13.81 10.87 61.97
C SER A 2 14.49 11.75 60.93
N TRP A 3 14.32 11.46 59.65
CA TRP A 3 14.57 12.41 58.57
C TRP A 3 13.31 12.50 57.72
N LEU A 4 12.79 13.73 57.70
CA LEU A 4 11.55 14.17 57.08
C LEU A 4 11.64 14.20 55.54
N PRO A 5 10.49 14.29 54.86
CA PRO A 5 10.37 14.35 53.40
C PRO A 5 10.66 15.75 52.84
N CYS A 6 11.21 15.82 51.63
CA CYS A 6 11.22 17.05 50.83
C CYS A 6 10.13 16.98 49.76
N THR A 7 9.11 17.81 49.91
CA THR A 7 8.18 18.25 48.88
C THR A 7 8.63 19.58 48.28
N VAL A 8 8.04 19.92 47.12
CA VAL A 8 8.11 21.17 46.33
C VAL A 8 9.26 21.18 45.30
N GLY A 9 9.05 21.44 44.01
CA GLY A 9 8.04 22.33 43.43
C GLY A 9 7.62 22.08 41.98
N ARG A 10 6.60 22.86 41.66
CA ARG A 10 5.72 22.94 40.49
C ARG A 10 6.25 23.97 39.48
N SER A 11 5.68 23.93 38.28
CA SER A 11 5.63 24.98 37.23
C SER A 11 6.62 24.77 36.08
N LEU A 12 6.15 24.34 34.90
CA LEU A 12 5.49 25.11 33.82
C LEU A 12 6.53 25.84 32.95
N GLU A 13 6.66 25.39 31.70
CA GLU A 13 7.02 26.09 30.44
C GLU A 13 7.37 24.97 29.44
N VAL A 14 6.46 24.44 28.61
CA VAL A 14 5.86 25.07 27.42
C VAL A 14 6.84 25.98 26.70
N SER A 15 7.56 25.44 25.71
CA SER A 15 8.07 26.17 24.55
C SER A 15 8.56 25.18 23.48
N ASP A 16 7.60 24.57 22.77
CA ASP A 16 7.70 24.46 21.31
C ASP A 16 7.13 25.77 20.76
N PRO A 17 7.76 26.45 19.78
CA PRO A 17 7.56 26.04 18.39
C PRO A 17 8.74 26.36 17.46
N ILE A 18 8.54 26.06 16.17
CA ILE A 18 9.28 26.54 14.97
C ILE A 18 10.17 25.46 14.33
N LEU A 19 9.53 24.63 13.51
CA LEU A 19 9.80 24.68 12.07
C LEU A 19 8.56 24.22 11.30
N SER A 20 7.65 25.18 11.17
CA SER A 20 6.66 25.26 10.11
C SER A 20 7.36 25.10 8.76
N ARG A 21 7.06 24.02 8.05
CA ARG A 21 7.29 23.92 6.60
C ARG A 21 5.90 23.83 5.96
N PRO A 22 5.54 24.75 5.05
CA PRO A 22 4.22 24.75 4.46
C PRO A 22 4.02 23.49 3.62
N ALA A 23 2.87 22.85 3.84
CA ALA A 23 2.30 21.86 2.97
C ALA A 23 2.14 22.46 1.56
N GLY A 24 2.98 21.99 0.63
CA GLY A 24 2.84 22.27 -0.78
C GLY A 24 1.56 21.63 -1.30
N ARG A 25 0.56 22.47 -1.53
CA ARG A 25 -0.69 22.22 -2.23
C ARG A 25 -0.36 21.68 -3.64
N PHE A 26 -0.51 20.38 -3.86
CA PHE A 26 -0.45 19.81 -5.22
C PHE A 26 -1.88 19.68 -5.76
N ALA A 27 -2.23 20.61 -6.63
CA ALA A 27 -3.42 20.54 -7.47
C ALA A 27 -3.27 19.34 -8.43
N ALA A 28 -4.27 18.46 -8.39
CA ALA A 28 -4.43 17.40 -9.37
C ALA A 28 -5.22 17.95 -10.56
N ASP A 29 -4.53 18.30 -11.63
CA ASP A 29 -5.14 18.45 -12.96
C ASP A 29 -4.89 17.18 -13.75
N VAL A 30 -5.82 16.23 -13.67
CA VAL A 30 -5.95 15.15 -14.66
C VAL A 30 -7.05 15.56 -15.62
N ALA A 31 -6.63 16.18 -16.71
CA ALA A 31 -7.47 16.48 -17.87
C ALA A 31 -8.07 15.18 -18.42
N THR A 32 -9.40 15.14 -18.47
CA THR A 32 -10.17 14.16 -19.23
C THR A 32 -10.16 14.60 -20.69
N ASP A 33 -9.47 13.87 -21.56
CA ASP A 33 -9.67 14.00 -23.01
C ASP A 33 -10.58 12.86 -23.50
N ARG A 34 -11.80 13.26 -23.88
CA ARG A 34 -12.72 12.48 -24.71
C ARG A 34 -12.52 12.99 -26.13
N SER A 35 -12.27 12.12 -27.10
CA SER A 35 -12.74 12.18 -28.50
C SER A 35 -11.87 11.29 -29.41
N GLY A 36 -12.50 10.58 -30.35
CA GLY A 36 -11.80 9.79 -31.38
C GLY A 36 -12.60 8.55 -31.77
N THR A 37 -13.78 8.74 -32.37
CA THR A 37 -14.05 8.45 -33.79
C THR A 37 -14.11 6.95 -34.12
N ILE A 38 -15.35 6.51 -34.20
CA ILE A 38 -15.88 5.35 -34.91
C ILE A 38 -15.53 5.41 -36.40
N GLU A 39 -14.86 4.38 -36.92
CA GLU A 39 -14.94 4.02 -38.33
C GLU A 39 -15.03 2.49 -38.46
N THR A 40 -16.12 2.09 -39.10
CA THR A 40 -16.44 0.80 -39.74
C THR A 40 -15.44 0.56 -40.89
N GLU A 41 -14.98 -0.64 -41.22
CA GLU A 41 -15.69 -1.76 -41.89
C GLU A 41 -14.71 -2.94 -42.02
N GLY A 42 -15.21 -4.18 -42.19
CA GLY A 42 -14.35 -5.31 -42.62
C GLY A 42 -14.96 -6.69 -42.46
N CYS A 43 -15.78 -7.10 -43.43
CA CYS A 43 -16.38 -8.42 -43.64
C CYS A 43 -15.34 -9.54 -43.86
N GLY A 44 -15.58 -10.75 -43.32
CA GLY A 44 -14.73 -11.92 -43.59
C GLY A 44 -15.16 -13.23 -42.91
N SER A 45 -16.05 -13.96 -43.58
CA SER A 45 -16.50 -15.35 -43.41
C SER A 45 -15.51 -16.36 -42.81
N GLY A 46 -16.01 -17.34 -42.02
CA GLY A 46 -15.37 -18.66 -41.91
C GLY A 46 -15.52 -19.39 -40.57
N LYS A 47 -16.39 -20.41 -40.56
CA LYS A 47 -16.55 -21.54 -39.62
C LYS A 47 -15.40 -21.81 -38.62
N GLU A 48 -15.74 -21.91 -37.33
CA GLU A 48 -15.69 -23.16 -36.54
C GLU A 48 -16.17 -22.86 -35.11
N ARG A 49 -16.97 -23.77 -34.54
CA ARG A 49 -17.40 -23.68 -33.14
C ARG A 49 -16.36 -24.41 -32.29
N PRO A 50 -15.48 -23.72 -31.53
CA PRO A 50 -14.74 -24.41 -30.50
C PRO A 50 -15.69 -24.71 -29.35
N GLN A 51 -15.96 -25.99 -29.13
CA GLN A 51 -16.53 -26.50 -27.89
C GLN A 51 -15.71 -25.99 -26.70
N VAL A 52 -16.29 -25.06 -25.93
CA VAL A 52 -15.72 -24.66 -24.64
C VAL A 52 -15.94 -25.80 -23.66
N GLY A 53 -14.87 -26.56 -23.40
CA GLY A 53 -14.85 -27.52 -22.31
C GLY A 53 -14.86 -26.80 -20.96
N LEU A 54 -15.64 -27.31 -20.02
CA LEU A 54 -15.80 -26.87 -18.63
C LEU A 54 -14.49 -26.87 -17.78
N PHE A 55 -13.33 -27.11 -18.40
CA PHE A 55 -12.04 -27.25 -17.71
C PHE A 55 -10.94 -26.26 -18.16
N ASP A 56 -11.21 -25.32 -19.07
CA ASP A 56 -10.23 -24.29 -19.49
C ASP A 56 -10.33 -22.95 -18.74
N VAL A 57 -11.19 -22.87 -17.71
CA VAL A 57 -11.24 -21.74 -16.78
C VAL A 57 -10.07 -21.78 -15.77
N LEU A 58 -9.40 -22.94 -15.63
CA LEU A 58 -8.33 -23.17 -14.65
C LEU A 58 -6.91 -23.01 -15.20
N ARG A 59 -6.72 -22.26 -16.29
CA ARG A 59 -5.38 -21.84 -16.76
C ARG A 59 -5.19 -20.32 -16.83
N GLY A 60 -6.21 -19.56 -16.41
CA GLY A 60 -6.15 -18.11 -16.29
C GLY A 60 -5.38 -17.64 -15.05
N ARG A 61 -4.08 -17.38 -15.22
CA ARG A 61 -3.34 -16.19 -14.73
C ARG A 61 -1.87 -16.54 -14.58
N ARG A 62 -1.10 -16.13 -15.60
CA ARG A 62 0.36 -16.18 -15.66
C ARG A 62 0.95 -15.84 -14.29
N ARG A 63 1.53 -16.84 -13.62
CA ARG A 63 2.40 -16.66 -12.46
C ARG A 63 3.77 -16.23 -12.97
N GLY A 64 4.27 -15.10 -12.45
CA GLY A 64 5.69 -14.74 -12.48
C GLY A 64 6.11 -13.87 -13.66
N GLY A 65 5.98 -12.54 -13.53
CA GLY A 65 6.56 -11.58 -14.45
C GLY A 65 5.64 -10.41 -14.71
N GLY A 66 5.53 -9.48 -13.75
CA GLY A 66 4.81 -8.22 -13.96
C GLY A 66 5.44 -7.47 -15.14
N THR A 67 4.62 -7.05 -16.09
CA THR A 67 5.08 -6.27 -17.26
C THR A 67 5.54 -4.88 -16.82
N ALA A 68 6.22 -4.14 -17.70
CA ALA A 68 6.58 -2.74 -17.42
C ALA A 68 5.35 -1.89 -17.06
N THR A 69 4.20 -2.14 -17.71
CA THR A 69 2.91 -1.52 -17.43
C THR A 69 2.42 -1.82 -16.01
N ASP A 70 2.55 -3.07 -15.55
CA ASP A 70 2.18 -3.50 -14.19
C ASP A 70 2.98 -2.72 -13.13
N ARG A 71 4.28 -2.54 -13.37
CA ARG A 71 5.14 -1.75 -12.47
C ARG A 71 4.75 -0.27 -12.41
N ALA A 72 4.38 0.33 -13.55
CA ALA A 72 3.95 1.72 -13.56
C ALA A 72 2.61 1.91 -12.84
N ALA A 73 1.69 0.96 -13.00
CA ALA A 73 0.42 0.94 -12.27
C ALA A 73 0.64 0.78 -10.76
N ASP A 74 1.53 -0.13 -10.35
CA ASP A 74 1.90 -0.32 -8.94
C ASP A 74 2.47 0.95 -8.31
N LEU A 75 3.37 1.65 -9.02
CA LEU A 75 3.94 2.91 -8.53
C LEU A 75 2.88 4.00 -8.37
N ARG A 76 1.96 4.15 -9.32
CA ARG A 76 0.85 5.11 -9.21
C ARG A 76 -0.07 4.78 -8.03
N TYR A 77 -0.37 3.50 -7.84
CA TYR A 77 -1.15 3.05 -6.70
C TYR A 77 -0.47 3.38 -5.37
N LEU A 78 0.84 3.12 -5.25
CA LEU A 78 1.60 3.44 -4.05
C LEU A 78 1.63 4.96 -3.79
N GLN A 79 1.76 5.79 -4.83
CA GLN A 79 1.70 7.25 -4.70
C GLN A 79 0.33 7.72 -4.19
N GLN A 80 -0.75 7.20 -4.79
CA GLN A 80 -2.10 7.53 -4.37
C GLN A 80 -2.34 7.12 -2.91
N TRP A 81 -1.91 5.92 -2.53
CA TRP A 81 -2.09 5.42 -1.18
C TRP A 81 -1.32 6.27 -0.16
N VAL A 82 -0.09 6.69 -0.47
CA VAL A 82 0.67 7.63 0.39
C VAL A 82 -0.02 8.99 0.49
N ALA A 83 -0.69 9.46 -0.56
CA ALA A 83 -1.41 10.73 -0.53
C ALA A 83 -2.68 10.67 0.34
N GLU A 84 -3.32 9.52 0.43
CA GLU A 84 -4.54 9.29 1.22
C GLU A 84 -4.27 9.05 2.70
N HIS A 85 -3.06 8.63 3.07
CA HIS A 85 -2.72 8.20 4.43
C HIS A 85 -1.62 9.08 5.04
N THR A 86 -1.71 9.31 6.36
CA THR A 86 -0.72 10.11 7.10
C THR A 86 0.26 9.21 7.85
N GLY A 87 1.51 9.69 7.99
CA GLY A 87 2.55 9.00 8.75
C GLY A 87 2.96 7.65 8.13
N VAL A 88 3.00 7.60 6.80
CA VAL A 88 3.32 6.38 6.07
C VAL A 88 4.80 6.05 6.15
N GLU A 89 5.09 4.79 6.48
CA GLU A 89 6.42 4.20 6.42
C GLU A 89 6.43 3.03 5.44
N ALA A 90 7.49 2.93 4.64
CA ALA A 90 7.67 1.81 3.72
C ALA A 90 8.60 0.75 4.30
N PHE A 91 8.23 -0.50 4.11
CA PHE A 91 8.98 -1.67 4.52
C PHE A 91 9.24 -2.54 3.30
N VAL A 92 10.52 -2.69 2.94
CA VAL A 92 10.96 -3.51 1.81
C VAL A 92 11.11 -4.94 2.30
N GLU A 93 10.39 -5.84 1.65
CA GLU A 93 10.64 -7.26 1.77
C GLU A 93 11.68 -7.68 0.71
N PRO A 94 12.80 -8.29 1.13
CA PRO A 94 13.83 -8.70 0.19
C PRO A 94 13.28 -9.78 -0.75
N LYS A 95 13.94 -9.90 -1.90
CA LYS A 95 13.66 -10.99 -2.84
C LYS A 95 13.89 -12.32 -2.15
N THR A 96 12.91 -13.22 -2.23
CA THR A 96 13.05 -14.61 -1.83
C THR A 96 13.19 -15.49 -3.07
N THR A 97 13.39 -16.79 -2.88
CA THR A 97 13.47 -17.77 -3.98
C THR A 97 12.23 -17.77 -4.87
N VAL A 98 11.06 -17.48 -4.29
CA VAL A 98 9.76 -17.60 -4.96
C VAL A 98 9.05 -16.27 -5.20
N THR A 99 9.53 -15.18 -4.58
CA THR A 99 8.87 -13.86 -4.65
C THR A 99 9.88 -12.77 -4.94
N ASP A 100 9.54 -11.91 -5.91
CA ASP A 100 10.31 -10.70 -6.20
C ASP A 100 10.28 -9.71 -5.03
N VAL A 101 11.16 -8.70 -5.05
CA VAL A 101 11.16 -7.61 -4.06
C VAL A 101 9.79 -6.93 -4.02
N THR A 102 9.16 -6.93 -2.85
CA THR A 102 7.89 -6.24 -2.58
C THR A 102 8.07 -5.14 -1.56
N VAL A 103 7.20 -4.13 -1.61
CA VAL A 103 7.12 -3.07 -0.62
C VAL A 103 5.78 -3.13 0.07
N VAL A 104 5.81 -2.98 1.38
CA VAL A 104 4.67 -2.85 2.26
C VAL A 104 4.65 -1.42 2.77
N LEU A 105 3.59 -0.68 2.51
CA LEU A 105 3.38 0.64 3.11
C LEU A 105 2.51 0.47 4.35
N VAL A 106 2.85 1.17 5.42
CA VAL A 106 2.14 1.12 6.71
C VAL A 106 1.87 2.54 7.18
N ALA A 107 0.60 2.87 7.34
CA ALA A 107 0.15 4.17 7.81
C ALA A 107 0.28 4.27 9.35
N ALA A 108 0.05 5.48 9.88
CA ALA A 108 0.15 5.74 11.32
C ALA A 108 -0.88 4.95 12.16
N ASP A 109 -2.07 4.69 11.60
CA ASP A 109 -3.16 3.93 12.25
C ASP A 109 -2.97 2.40 12.21
N GLY A 110 -1.97 1.94 11.45
CA GLY A 110 -1.65 0.54 11.22
C GLY A 110 -2.27 -0.05 9.95
N GLU A 111 -3.03 0.71 9.16
CA GLU A 111 -3.47 0.25 7.84
C GLU A 111 -2.26 0.03 6.94
N TRP A 112 -2.32 -1.02 6.12
CA TRP A 112 -1.19 -1.38 5.29
C TRP A 112 -1.61 -1.92 3.92
N THR A 113 -0.73 -1.72 2.95
CA THR A 113 -0.87 -2.26 1.59
C THR A 113 0.45 -2.83 1.09
N ARG A 114 0.39 -3.85 0.23
CA ARG A 114 1.57 -4.53 -0.33
C ARG A 114 1.53 -4.52 -1.86
N ARG A 115 2.63 -4.10 -2.50
CA ARG A 115 2.80 -4.11 -3.97
C ARG A 115 4.22 -4.53 -4.37
N ARG A 116 4.43 -4.84 -5.65
CA ARG A 116 5.75 -5.19 -6.18
C ARG A 116 6.57 -3.93 -6.36
N ALA A 117 7.82 -3.97 -5.91
CA ALA A 117 8.74 -2.84 -6.08
C ALA A 117 9.38 -2.84 -7.47
N GLY A 118 9.35 -3.99 -8.16
CA GLY A 118 10.10 -4.17 -9.39
C GLY A 118 11.59 -4.43 -9.19
N GLY A 119 11.97 -5.05 -8.07
CA GLY A 119 13.36 -5.30 -7.69
C GLY A 119 13.96 -4.20 -6.80
N TYR A 120 15.21 -4.38 -6.37
CA TYR A 120 15.91 -3.44 -5.49
C TYR A 120 16.08 -2.04 -6.09
N ALA A 121 16.30 -1.96 -7.41
CA ALA A 121 16.38 -0.67 -8.10
C ALA A 121 15.06 0.12 -8.04
N GLY A 122 13.92 -0.57 -8.08
CA GLY A 122 12.62 0.06 -7.92
C GLY A 122 12.35 0.50 -6.49
N ALA A 123 12.74 -0.31 -5.49
CA ALA A 123 12.69 0.07 -4.08
C ALA A 123 13.54 1.32 -3.79
N ARG A 124 14.73 1.44 -4.38
CA ARG A 124 15.57 2.65 -4.24
C ARG A 124 14.89 3.89 -4.83
N ARG A 125 14.34 3.77 -6.04
CA ARG A 125 13.59 4.87 -6.70
C ARG A 125 12.31 5.27 -5.95
N LEU A 126 11.70 4.35 -5.20
CA LEU A 126 10.55 4.65 -4.35
C LEU A 126 10.90 5.66 -3.25
N SER A 127 12.11 5.58 -2.68
CA SER A 127 12.57 6.58 -1.70
C SER A 127 12.62 7.99 -2.30
N ASP A 128 13.18 8.10 -3.50
CA ASP A 128 13.29 9.38 -4.20
C ASP A 128 11.94 9.98 -4.57
N ARG A 129 10.96 9.13 -4.90
CA ARG A 129 9.64 9.54 -5.40
C ARG A 129 8.63 9.82 -4.30
N LEU A 130 8.61 8.99 -3.25
CA LEU A 130 7.60 9.07 -2.19
C LEU A 130 8.05 9.96 -1.03
N LYS A 131 9.36 10.18 -0.85
CA LYS A 131 9.92 11.00 0.24
C LYS A 131 9.47 10.54 1.64
N ILE A 132 9.21 9.24 1.79
CA ILE A 132 8.87 8.59 3.06
C ILE A 132 10.06 7.78 3.58
N PRO A 133 10.15 7.53 4.89
CA PRO A 133 11.12 6.60 5.45
C PRO A 133 10.92 5.19 4.88
N ILE A 134 12.03 4.55 4.50
CA ILE A 134 12.05 3.19 3.97
C ILE A 134 12.96 2.31 4.84
N TYR A 135 12.42 1.21 5.32
CA TYR A 135 13.13 0.23 6.13
C TYR A 135 13.18 -1.15 5.46
N ASP A 136 14.13 -1.97 5.89
CA ASP A 136 14.21 -3.38 5.49
C ASP A 136 13.54 -4.24 6.56
N VAL A 137 12.53 -5.02 6.17
CA VAL A 137 11.77 -5.89 7.09
C VAL A 137 12.67 -6.87 7.81
N GLN A 138 13.74 -7.37 7.18
CA GLN A 138 14.64 -8.32 7.85
C GLN A 138 15.44 -7.68 8.98
N LYS A 139 15.60 -6.35 8.95
CA LYS A 139 16.37 -5.61 9.96
C LYS A 139 15.49 -5.11 11.10
N VAL A 140 14.33 -4.53 10.77
CA VAL A 140 13.46 -3.88 11.76
C VAL A 140 12.24 -4.71 12.14
N GLY A 141 11.94 -5.76 11.37
CA GLY A 141 10.71 -6.54 11.53
C GLY A 141 9.47 -5.81 11.00
N TYR A 142 8.30 -6.40 11.26
CA TYR A 142 7.02 -5.75 10.98
C TYR A 142 6.61 -4.86 12.16
N PRO A 143 6.10 -3.64 11.91
CA PRO A 143 5.76 -2.71 12.97
C PRO A 143 4.57 -3.22 13.80
N GLN A 144 4.57 -2.92 15.11
CA GLN A 144 3.52 -3.38 16.02
C GLN A 144 2.12 -2.88 15.61
N ARG A 145 2.01 -1.62 15.16
CA ARG A 145 0.73 -1.02 14.70
C ARG A 145 0.05 -1.79 13.57
N MET A 146 0.82 -2.40 12.66
CA MET A 146 0.28 -3.28 11.61
C MET A 146 -0.35 -4.54 12.23
N ARG A 147 0.33 -5.16 13.20
CA ARG A 147 -0.18 -6.36 13.89
C ARG A 147 -1.46 -6.06 14.64
N ASP A 148 -1.52 -4.92 15.30
CA ASP A 148 -2.70 -4.48 16.05
C ASP A 148 -3.87 -4.21 15.10
N TYR A 149 -3.62 -3.60 13.93
CA TYR A 149 -4.64 -3.42 12.90
C TYR A 149 -5.22 -4.75 12.40
N ASP A 150 -4.37 -5.72 12.07
CA ASP A 150 -4.81 -7.05 11.62
C ASP A 150 -5.61 -7.78 12.70
N ALA A 151 -5.19 -7.67 13.97
CA ALA A 151 -5.91 -8.25 15.10
C ALA A 151 -7.31 -7.64 15.24
N ARG A 152 -7.43 -6.30 15.17
CA ARG A 152 -8.73 -5.59 15.18
C ARG A 152 -9.61 -6.03 14.02
N LYS A 153 -9.08 -6.04 12.78
CA LYS A 153 -9.81 -6.47 11.58
C LYS A 153 -10.26 -7.92 11.66
N ARG A 154 -9.44 -8.82 12.23
CA ARG A 154 -9.82 -10.21 12.44
C ARG A 154 -10.99 -10.36 13.40
N ILE A 155 -11.00 -9.61 14.50
CA ILE A 155 -12.11 -9.63 15.47
C ILE A 155 -13.39 -9.09 14.83
N GLU A 156 -13.30 -7.98 14.10
CA GLU A 156 -14.42 -7.37 13.37
C GLU A 156 -15.03 -8.38 12.36
N ARG A 157 -14.20 -8.99 11.52
CA ARG A 157 -14.66 -10.03 10.56
C ARG A 157 -15.31 -11.21 11.26
N LYS A 158 -14.76 -11.66 12.39
CA LYS A 158 -15.33 -12.79 13.16
C LYS A 158 -16.70 -12.44 13.75
N ARG A 159 -16.89 -11.20 14.21
CA ARG A 159 -18.18 -10.72 14.74
C ARG A 159 -19.22 -10.62 13.63
N ALA A 160 -18.87 -10.00 12.50
CA ALA A 160 -19.75 -9.89 11.34
C ALA A 160 -20.18 -11.28 10.80
N ALA A 161 -19.23 -12.21 10.67
CA ALA A 161 -19.54 -13.57 10.24
C ALA A 161 -20.45 -14.33 11.21
N ARG A 162 -20.38 -14.04 12.52
CA ARG A 162 -21.30 -14.63 13.51
C ARG A 162 -22.70 -14.06 13.38
N GLU A 163 -22.82 -12.74 13.23
CA GLU A 163 -24.11 -12.07 13.05
C GLU A 163 -24.83 -12.52 11.76
N GLU A 164 -24.09 -12.76 10.68
CA GLU A 164 -24.65 -13.30 9.43
C GLU A 164 -25.18 -14.73 9.60
N LEU A 165 -24.55 -15.56 10.44
CA LEU A 165 -25.03 -16.90 10.75
C LEU A 165 -26.27 -16.91 11.66
N ASP A 166 -26.39 -15.90 12.52
CA ASP A 166 -27.49 -15.77 13.48
C ASP A 166 -28.73 -15.07 12.88
N ARG A 167 -28.67 -14.66 11.60
CA ARG A 167 -29.77 -14.03 10.84
C ARG A 167 -30.55 -15.04 10.02
#